data_AF-A0A2M7CAU6-F1
#
_entry.id   AF-A0A2M7CAU6-F1
#
_cell.length_a   1.000
_cell.length_b   1.000
_cell.length_c   1.000
_cell.angle_alpha   90.00
_cell.angle_beta   90.00
_cell.angle_gamma   90.00
#
_symmetry.space_group_name_H-M   'P 1'
#
loop_
_entity.id
_entity.type
_entity.pdbx_description
1 polymer ?
#
loop_
_entity_poly.entity_id
_entity_poly.type
_entity_poly.pdbx_seq_one_letter_code
_entity_poly.pdbx_strand_id
1 'polypeptide(L)' 'ELIFSLKNNRNLAEVKGLVFWKDGRLVKTEERELIYNLDSLPFPKHEIYFDLEPKRTGAHIITSRGCPFNCSF' A
#
# COMPACT_ATOMS: atom_id res chain seq x y z
N GLU A 1 7.92 -0.26 8.15
CA GLU A 1 9.36 -0.28 7.82
C GLU A 1 9.85 0.97 7.10
N LEU A 2 9.25 1.42 5.98
CA LEU A 2 9.78 2.55 5.18
C LEU A 2 10.02 3.83 5.98
N ILE A 3 9.01 4.33 6.70
CA ILE A 3 9.13 5.55 7.53
C ILE A 3 10.29 5.42 8.52
N PHE A 4 10.44 4.23 9.12
CA PHE A 4 11.51 3.96 10.06
C PHE A 4 12.88 3.94 9.35
N SER A 5 12.99 3.32 8.18
CA SER A 5 14.23 3.32 7.39
C SER A 5 14.65 4.73 6.97
N LEU A 6 13.71 5.57 6.56
CA LEU A 6 13.97 6.97 6.21
C LEU A 6 14.44 7.78 7.43
N LYS A 7 13.75 7.66 8.57
CA LYS A 7 14.12 8.38 9.80
C LYS A 7 15.49 7.99 10.34
N ASN A 8 15.90 6.74 10.15
CA ASN A 8 17.16 6.19 10.67
C ASN A 8 18.24 6.05 9.59
N ASN A 9 18.04 6.64 8.41
CA ASN A 9 18.95 6.57 7.26
C ASN A 9 19.42 5.14 6.93
N ARG A 10 18.52 4.15 7.06
CA ARG A 10 18.79 2.75 6.72
C ARG A 10 18.70 2.51 5.23
N ASN A 11 19.33 1.44 4.78
CA ASN A 11 19.30 1.04 3.39
C ASN A 11 17.87 0.70 2.94
N LEU A 12 17.33 1.48 2.00
CA LEU A 12 16.00 1.25 1.44
C LEU A 12 15.91 -0.04 0.63
N ALA A 13 17.04 -0.63 0.22
CA ALA A 13 17.06 -1.91 -0.48
C ALA A 13 16.55 -3.09 0.38
N GLU A 14 16.52 -2.94 1.70
CA GLU A 14 16.02 -3.94 2.65
C GLU A 14 14.49 -3.86 2.86
N VAL A 15 13.85 -2.79 2.37
CA VAL A 15 12.41 -2.57 2.50
C VAL A 15 11.72 -3.26 1.33
N LYS A 16 10.89 -4.27 1.60
CA LYS A 16 10.21 -5.06 0.57
C LYS A 16 9.14 -4.24 -0.17
N GLY A 17 8.94 -4.55 -1.45
CA GLY A 17 7.90 -3.97 -2.30
C GLY A 17 8.15 -2.52 -2.72
N LEU A 18 9.42 -2.13 -2.92
CA LEU A 18 9.80 -0.80 -3.40
C LEU A 18 10.44 -0.86 -4.78
N VAL A 19 10.23 0.23 -5.53
CA VAL A 19 10.98 0.55 -6.74
C VAL A 19 11.39 2.01 -6.65
N PHE A 20 12.68 2.30 -6.76
CA PHE A 20 13.21 3.66 -6.67
C PHE A 20 14.51 3.85 -7.46
N TRP A 21 14.87 5.10 -7.75
CA TRP A 21 16.14 5.44 -8.37
C TRP A 21 17.21 5.70 -7.32
N LYS A 22 18.40 5.14 -7.53
CA LYS A 22 19.60 5.40 -6.72
C LYS A 22 20.83 5.38 -7.61
N ASP A 23 21.63 6.44 -7.55
CA ASP A 23 22.91 6.55 -8.28
C ASP A 23 22.78 6.26 -9.80
N GLY A 24 21.72 6.80 -10.42
CA GLY A 24 21.44 6.60 -11.85
C GLY A 24 20.99 5.19 -12.23
N ARG A 25 20.67 4.34 -11.25
CA ARG A 25 20.16 2.98 -11.46
C ARG A 25 18.78 2.79 -10.85
N LEU A 26 17.95 2.01 -11.53
CA LEU A 26 16.66 1.57 -11.01
C LEU A 26 16.89 0.40 -10.05
N VAL A 27 16.50 0.58 -8.79
CA VAL A 27 16.54 -0.46 -7.75
C VAL A 27 15.14 -0.98 -7.52
N LYS A 28 14.95 -2.30 -7.65
CA LYS A 28 13.74 -3.02 -7.27
C LYS A 28 14.08 -3.91 -6.09
N THR A 29 13.33 -3.80 -5.00
CA THR A 29 13.54 -4.64 -3.81
C THR A 29 12.75 -5.94 -3.92
N GLU A 30 13.00 -6.86 -3.00
CA GLU A 30 12.25 -8.12 -2.90
C GLU A 30 10.74 -7.84 -2.84
N GLU A 31 9.95 -8.70 -3.49
CA GLU A 31 8.50 -8.60 -3.46
C GLU A 31 7.96 -8.73 -2.03
N ARG A 32 6.89 -7.98 -1.73
CA ARG A 32 6.23 -8.07 -0.42
C ARG A 32 5.21 -9.19 -0.45
N GLU A 33 5.26 -10.03 0.58
CA GLU A 33 4.27 -11.06 0.85
C GLU A 33 2.84 -10.50 0.91
N LEU A 34 1.89 -11.29 0.44
CA LEU A 34 0.47 -10.96 0.53
C LEU A 34 0.00 -10.96 1.99
N ILE A 35 -0.91 -10.03 2.31
CA ILE A 35 -1.58 -10.00 3.62
C ILE A 35 -2.72 -11.02 3.57
N TYR A 36 -2.46 -12.24 4.05
CA TYR A 36 -3.43 -13.33 4.03
C TYR A 36 -4.58 -13.13 5.02
N ASN A 37 -4.27 -12.65 6.24
CA ASN A 37 -5.30 -12.33 7.22
C ASN A 37 -5.85 -10.93 6.98
N LEU A 38 -6.96 -10.81 6.23
CA LEU A 38 -7.57 -9.52 5.94
C LEU A 38 -8.18 -8.86 7.19
N ASP A 39 -8.59 -9.65 8.18
CA ASP A 39 -9.15 -9.14 9.43
C ASP A 39 -8.10 -8.46 10.32
N SER A 40 -6.80 -8.67 10.05
CA SER A 40 -5.73 -7.93 10.73
C SER A 40 -5.59 -6.49 10.25
N LEU A 41 -6.27 -6.12 9.15
CA LEU A 41 -6.23 -4.77 8.63
C LEU A 41 -7.17 -3.87 9.42
N PRO A 42 -6.77 -2.62 9.72
CA PRO A 42 -7.67 -1.69 10.36
C PRO A 42 -8.83 -1.33 9.43
N PHE A 43 -9.95 -0.89 10.01
CA PHE A 43 -11.03 -0.28 9.24
C PHE A 43 -10.48 0.89 8.39
N PRO A 44 -10.98 1.07 7.16
CA PRO A 44 -10.64 2.24 6.36
C PRO A 44 -10.93 3.54 7.12
N LYS A 45 -10.07 4.56 6.95
CA LYS A 45 -10.25 5.87 7.58
C LYS A 45 -11.35 6.68 6.89
N HIS A 46 -12.60 6.24 7.04
CA HIS A 46 -13.76 6.87 6.41
C HIS A 46 -14.05 8.27 6.95
N GLU A 47 -13.67 8.58 8.19
CA GLU A 47 -13.78 9.93 8.76
C GLU A 47 -13.16 11.00 7.85
N ILE A 48 -11.88 10.83 7.47
CA ILE A 48 -11.16 11.73 6.56
C ILE A 48 -11.83 11.77 5.19
N TYR A 49 -12.37 10.64 4.74
CA TYR A 49 -13.00 10.49 3.43
C TYR A 49 -14.32 11.26 3.32
N PHE A 50 -15.07 11.42 4.42
CA PHE A 50 -16.31 12.20 4.46
C PHE A 50 -16.05 13.67 4.82
N ASP A 51 -15.08 13.95 5.69
CA ASP A 51 -14.71 15.33 6.08
C ASP A 51 -14.27 16.18 4.88
N LEU A 52 -13.57 15.55 3.92
CA LEU A 52 -13.11 16.22 2.71
C LEU A 52 -14.20 16.44 1.66
N GLU A 53 -15.31 15.71 1.70
CA GLU A 53 -16.44 15.86 0.77
C GLU A 53 -17.78 15.65 1.51
N PRO A 54 -18.30 16.70 2.16
CA PRO A 54 -19.47 16.59 3.04
C PRO A 54 -20.76 16.15 2.33
N LYS A 55 -20.85 16.30 0.99
CA LYS A 55 -22.02 15.85 0.21
C LYS A 55 -21.98 14.36 -0.10
N ARG A 56 -20.89 13.67 0.25
CA ARG A 56 -20.75 12.24 -0.04
C ARG A 56 -21.64 11.41 0.88
N THR A 57 -22.43 10.53 0.28
CA THR A 57 -23.41 9.68 0.98
C THR A 57 -23.06 8.19 0.96
N GLY A 58 -22.00 7.80 0.25
CA GLY A 58 -21.56 6.41 0.12
C GLY A 58 -20.10 6.22 0.51
N ALA A 59 -19.80 5.06 1.09
CA ALA A 59 -18.43 4.58 1.33
C ALA A 59 -18.17 3.29 0.57
N HIS A 60 -16.91 3.08 0.20
CA HIS A 60 -16.45 1.83 -0.36
C HIS A 60 -15.84 0.94 0.72
N ILE A 61 -16.13 -0.34 0.62
CA ILE A 61 -15.49 -1.39 1.39
C ILE A 61 -15.02 -2.49 0.43
N ILE A 62 -13.83 -3.01 0.68
CA ILE A 62 -13.25 -4.13 -0.04
C ILE A 62 -13.14 -5.28 0.96
N THR A 63 -13.97 -6.30 0.77
CA THR A 63 -14.05 -7.46 1.68
C THR A 63 -13.16 -8.63 1.23
N SER A 64 -12.56 -8.55 0.03
CA SER A 64 -11.65 -9.55 -0.52
C SER A 64 -10.54 -8.91 -1.36
N ARG A 65 -9.40 -9.57 -1.51
CA ARG A 65 -8.27 -9.10 -2.34
C ARG A 65 -7.78 -10.20 -3.27
N GLY A 66 -7.43 -9.80 -4.49
CA GLY A 66 -7.04 -10.70 -5.58
C GLY A 66 -8.18 -10.93 -6.58
N CYS A 67 -7.82 -11.18 -7.83
CA CYS A 67 -8.74 -11.47 -8.92
C CYS A 67 -8.10 -12.56 -9.80
N PRO A 68 -8.78 -13.70 -10.06
CA PRO A 68 -8.22 -14.77 -10.88
C PRO A 68 -8.31 -14.48 -12.39
N PHE A 69 -9.00 -13.40 -12.78
CA PHE A 69 -9.24 -13.08 -14.18
C PHE A 69 -8.11 -12.23 -14.77
N ASN A 70 -7.77 -12.49 -16.04
CA ASN A 70 -6.80 -11.71 -16.81
C ASN A 70 -7.54 -10.80 -17.82
N CYS A 71 -8.33 -9.87 -17.28
CA CYS A 71 -9.11 -8.94 -18.08
C CYS A 71 -8.22 -7.98 -18.87
N SER A 72 -8.58 -7.70 -20.14
CA SER A 72 -7.81 -6.81 -21.03
C SER A 72 -8.23 -5.33 -20.97
N PHE A 73 -9.13 -4.97 -20.06
CA PHE A 73 -9.73 -3.63 -19.96
C PHE A 73 -9.05 -2.77 -18.89
#